data_AF-A0A1Y2WUY5-F1
#
_entry.id   AF-A0A1Y2WUY5-F1
#
_cell.length_a   1.000
_cell.length_b   1.000
_cell.length_c   1.000
_cell.angle_alpha   90.00
_cell.angle_beta   90.00
_cell.angle_gamma   90.00
#
_symmetry.space_group_name_H-M   'P 1'
#
loop_
_entity.id
_entity.type
_entity.pdbx_description
1 polymer ?
#
loop_
_entity_poly.entity_id
_entity_poly.type
_entity_poly.pdbx_seq_one_letter_code
_entity_poly.pdbx_strand_id
1 'polypeptide(L)'
;MHDANIYYLEQIILISPPLSYPLPLLSLTTHLALLSTRLPRLKSEADEDPMFDDDWDASRFIYPRQSSDTTSATVGSRPPVTLLVMAVGDNIIFDPSKEELAVADSALAVSVGERNAPVDEASETMDVDGEPQTGRQLRLLSVRTIDPPSRLTAPGVPNAVNAAAWGQGGPVAKDPGARAAEIDDVEGVWKAPRGGTKVAILGAMVQKVLEKGGIAEEVLDGLDAVDLG
;
A
#
# COMPACT_ATOMS: atom_id res chain seq x y z
N MET A 1 -2.74 -18.67 28.84
CA MET A 1 -2.12 -19.19 27.62
C MET A 1 -3.07 -18.75 26.51
N HIS A 2 -2.71 -17.74 25.72
CA HIS A 2 -3.60 -17.21 24.68
C HIS A 2 -3.43 -18.13 23.47
N ASP A 3 -4.41 -19.00 23.23
CA ASP A 3 -4.43 -19.84 22.04
C ASP A 3 -4.60 -18.91 20.83
N ALA A 4 -3.53 -18.83 20.04
CA ALA A 4 -3.56 -18.17 18.75
C ALA A 4 -4.39 -19.07 17.82
N ASN A 5 -5.67 -18.73 17.64
CA ASN A 5 -6.46 -19.32 16.57
C ASN A 5 -5.81 -18.95 15.23
N ILE A 6 -5.15 -19.92 14.61
CA ILE A 6 -4.56 -19.77 13.29
C ILE A 6 -5.70 -19.97 12.29
N TYR A 7 -6.12 -18.88 11.63
CA TYR A 7 -7.07 -18.94 10.53
C TYR A 7 -6.31 -18.97 9.21
N TYR A 8 -6.60 -19.95 8.35
CA TYR A 8 -5.98 -20.08 7.04
C TYR A 8 -6.79 -19.30 5.99
N LEU A 9 -6.15 -18.33 5.34
CA LEU A 9 -6.65 -17.66 4.13
C LEU A 9 -6.17 -18.50 2.94
N GLU A 10 -6.98 -19.49 2.52
CA GLU A 10 -6.42 -20.60 1.74
C GLU A 10 -6.19 -20.37 0.24
N GLN A 11 -6.71 -19.31 -0.41
CA GLN A 11 -6.40 -19.06 -1.82
C GLN A 11 -6.83 -17.69 -2.34
N ILE A 12 -5.89 -16.98 -2.99
CA ILE A 12 -6.17 -15.83 -3.87
C ILE A 12 -5.85 -16.29 -5.29
N ILE A 13 -6.85 -16.31 -6.16
CA ILE A 13 -6.71 -16.74 -7.55
C ILE A 13 -6.80 -15.50 -8.45
N LEU A 14 -5.69 -15.21 -9.16
CA LEU A 14 -5.67 -14.20 -10.21
C LEU A 14 -6.21 -14.81 -11.51
N ILE A 15 -7.43 -14.42 -11.88
CA ILE A 15 -8.13 -14.97 -13.06
C ILE A 15 -7.55 -14.42 -14.37
N SER A 16 -7.05 -13.19 -14.35
CA SER A 16 -6.43 -12.53 -15.50
C SER A 16 -5.09 -11.89 -15.11
N PRO A 17 -4.16 -11.71 -16.08
CA PRO A 17 -2.98 -10.90 -15.86
C PRO A 17 -3.40 -9.49 -15.41
N PRO A 18 -2.84 -8.97 -14.30
CA PRO A 18 -3.18 -7.63 -13.84
C PRO A 18 -2.56 -6.59 -14.79
N LEU A 19 -3.32 -5.53 -15.05
CA LEU A 19 -2.87 -4.38 -15.86
C LEU A 19 -1.93 -3.45 -15.06
N SER A 20 -2.07 -3.47 -13.73
CA SER A 20 -1.24 -2.74 -12.77
C SER A 20 -0.50 -3.71 -11.86
N TYR A 21 0.26 -3.20 -10.91
CA TYR A 21 0.90 -4.04 -9.90
C TYR A 21 -0.17 -4.77 -9.07
N PRO A 22 -0.06 -6.09 -8.80
CA PRO A 22 -1.15 -6.87 -8.20
C PRO A 22 -1.44 -6.55 -6.73
N LEU A 23 -0.52 -5.87 -6.02
CA LEU A 23 -0.57 -5.73 -4.58
C LEU A 23 -1.77 -4.91 -4.06
N PRO A 24 -2.12 -3.74 -4.62
CA PRO A 24 -3.34 -3.02 -4.20
C PRO A 24 -4.59 -3.87 -4.39
N LEU A 25 -4.75 -4.51 -5.56
CA LEU A 25 -5.90 -5.38 -5.85
C LEU A 25 -5.97 -6.56 -4.86
N LEU A 26 -4.84 -7.22 -4.61
CA LEU A 26 -4.75 -8.31 -3.65
C LEU A 26 -5.11 -7.83 -2.24
N SER A 27 -4.64 -6.65 -1.84
CA SER A 27 -4.95 -6.10 -0.53
C SER A 27 -6.43 -5.76 -0.37
N LEU A 28 -7.05 -5.13 -1.37
CA LEU A 28 -8.47 -4.77 -1.34
C LEU A 28 -9.36 -6.02 -1.36
N THR A 29 -9.05 -7.00 -2.20
CA THR A 29 -9.78 -8.27 -2.23
C THR A 29 -9.65 -9.02 -0.91
N THR A 30 -8.47 -9.05 -0.31
CA THR A 30 -8.28 -9.65 1.03
C THR A 30 -9.07 -8.89 2.09
N HIS A 31 -9.10 -7.57 2.04
CA HIS A 31 -9.90 -6.75 2.95
C HIS A 31 -11.39 -7.10 2.87
N LEU A 32 -11.98 -7.11 1.66
CA LEU A 32 -13.38 -7.46 1.45
C LEU A 32 -13.68 -8.93 1.80
N ALA A 33 -12.78 -9.84 1.47
CA ALA A 33 -12.91 -11.24 1.84
C ALA A 33 -12.97 -11.37 3.37
N LEU A 34 -12.06 -10.72 4.10
CA LEU A 34 -12.04 -10.76 5.55
C LEU A 34 -13.27 -10.10 6.20
N LEU A 35 -13.84 -9.06 5.57
CA LEU A 35 -15.08 -8.45 6.07
C LEU A 35 -16.33 -9.32 5.80
N SER A 36 -16.32 -10.09 4.71
CA SER A 36 -17.45 -10.96 4.32
C SER A 36 -17.37 -12.38 4.90
N THR A 37 -16.21 -12.80 5.41
CA THR A 37 -16.03 -14.14 5.97
C THR A 37 -16.80 -14.30 7.27
N ARG A 38 -17.56 -15.40 7.33
CA ARG A 38 -18.29 -15.85 8.51
C ARG A 38 -17.66 -17.13 9.05
N LEU A 39 -17.48 -17.19 10.36
CA LEU A 39 -17.06 -18.38 11.08
C LEU A 39 -18.29 -19.16 11.54
N PRO A 40 -18.33 -20.48 11.30
CA PRO A 40 -19.41 -21.31 11.82
C PRO A 40 -19.36 -21.28 13.35
N ARG A 41 -20.54 -21.23 13.97
CA ARG A 41 -20.64 -21.12 15.43
C ARG A 41 -20.25 -22.45 16.07
N LEU A 42 -19.36 -22.42 17.06
CA LEU A 42 -19.05 -23.59 17.87
C LEU A 42 -20.25 -23.92 18.78
N LYS A 43 -20.71 -25.17 18.75
CA LYS A 43 -21.77 -25.71 19.61
C LYS A 43 -21.24 -26.49 20.80
N SER A 44 -20.10 -27.16 20.61
CA SER A 44 -19.50 -28.02 21.63
C SER A 44 -18.88 -27.23 22.78
N GLU A 45 -18.85 -27.84 23.96
CA GLU A 45 -18.14 -27.33 25.14
C GLU A 45 -16.66 -27.76 25.13
N ALA A 46 -15.83 -27.17 26.00
CA ALA A 46 -14.36 -27.26 25.91
C ALA A 46 -13.77 -28.67 26.07
N ASP A 47 -14.50 -29.61 26.67
CA ASP A 47 -14.07 -30.99 26.91
C ASP A 47 -14.62 -31.99 25.87
N GLU A 48 -15.39 -31.51 24.86
CA GLU A 48 -15.95 -32.33 23.79
C GLU A 48 -15.23 -32.09 22.46
N ASP A 49 -15.34 -33.06 21.54
CA ASP A 49 -14.84 -32.89 20.18
C ASP A 49 -15.53 -31.68 19.50
N PRO A 50 -14.78 -30.82 18.79
CA PRO A 50 -15.30 -29.58 18.24
C PRO A 50 -16.43 -29.85 17.25
N MET A 51 -17.65 -29.45 17.60
CA MET A 51 -18.82 -29.55 16.74
C MET A 51 -19.34 -28.17 16.39
N PHE A 52 -19.52 -27.94 15.09
CA PHE A 52 -19.94 -26.65 14.55
C PHE A 52 -21.43 -26.67 14.20
N ASP A 53 -22.04 -25.49 14.23
CA ASP A 53 -23.39 -25.29 13.71
C ASP A 53 -23.39 -25.31 12.19
N ASP A 54 -24.30 -26.08 11.59
CA ASP A 54 -24.55 -26.10 10.14
C ASP A 54 -25.43 -24.91 9.70
N ASP A 55 -26.03 -24.20 10.64
CA ASP A 55 -26.82 -23.01 10.36
C ASP A 55 -25.93 -21.82 10.00
N TRP A 56 -25.96 -21.44 8.72
CA TRP A 56 -25.24 -20.27 8.21
C TRP A 56 -25.75 -18.96 8.82
N ASP A 57 -27.01 -18.90 9.26
CA ASP A 57 -27.55 -17.71 9.92
C ASP A 57 -27.05 -17.57 11.36
N ALA A 58 -26.59 -18.67 11.97
CA ALA A 58 -25.95 -18.66 13.28
C ALA A 58 -24.45 -18.31 13.22
N SER A 59 -23.87 -18.22 12.02
CA SER A 59 -22.45 -17.89 11.80
C SER A 59 -22.13 -16.44 12.19
N ARG A 60 -20.88 -16.19 12.58
CA ARG A 60 -20.42 -14.88 13.07
C ARG A 60 -19.33 -14.31 12.16
N PHE A 61 -19.41 -13.03 11.85
CA PHE A 61 -18.34 -12.36 11.10
C PHE A 61 -17.03 -12.31 11.88
N ILE A 62 -15.90 -12.43 11.18
CA ILE A 62 -14.57 -12.29 11.77
C ILE A 62 -14.37 -10.84 12.26
N TYR A 63 -14.82 -9.87 11.46
CA TYR A 63 -14.78 -8.46 11.80
C TYR A 63 -16.21 -7.97 12.07
N PRO A 64 -16.46 -7.31 13.22
CA PRO A 64 -17.80 -6.83 13.54
C PRO A 64 -18.21 -5.72 12.58
N ARG A 65 -19.37 -5.89 11.93
CA ARG A 65 -20.00 -4.82 11.15
C ARG A 65 -20.52 -3.76 12.11
N GLN A 66 -20.35 -2.49 11.76
CA GLN A 66 -20.73 -1.34 12.58
C GLN A 66 -22.27 -1.25 12.67
N SER A 67 -22.89 -2.11 13.47
CA SER A 67 -24.29 -2.04 13.89
C SER A 67 -24.55 -3.11 14.96
N SER A 68 -24.62 -2.66 16.22
CA SER A 68 -25.59 -3.08 17.26
C SER A 68 -25.05 -3.32 18.68
N ASP A 69 -23.75 -3.53 18.91
CA ASP A 69 -23.23 -3.72 20.28
C ASP A 69 -22.29 -2.58 20.72
N THR A 70 -22.85 -1.65 21.49
CA THR A 70 -22.19 -0.49 22.11
C THR A 70 -21.23 -0.85 23.26
N THR A 71 -20.95 -2.14 23.49
CA THR A 71 -20.23 -2.63 24.68
C THR A 71 -18.88 -3.29 24.40
N SER A 72 -18.45 -3.41 23.13
CA SER A 72 -17.13 -3.96 22.83
C SER A 72 -16.46 -3.22 21.67
N ALA A 73 -16.02 -2.00 21.94
CA ALA A 73 -15.12 -1.25 21.08
C ALA A 73 -13.74 -1.91 21.08
N THR A 74 -13.60 -3.04 20.38
CA THR A 74 -12.29 -3.64 20.13
C THR A 74 -11.55 -2.76 19.13
N VAL A 75 -10.47 -2.16 19.61
CA VAL A 75 -9.50 -1.33 18.88
C VAL A 75 -9.10 -2.02 17.56
N GLY A 76 -9.38 -1.39 16.41
CA GLY A 76 -8.91 -1.84 15.09
C GLY A 76 -9.83 -2.82 14.35
N SER A 77 -11.14 -2.55 14.32
CA SER A 77 -12.17 -3.50 13.88
C SER A 77 -12.21 -3.83 12.38
N ARG A 78 -11.22 -3.42 11.58
CA ARG A 78 -11.19 -3.65 10.14
C ARG A 78 -9.82 -4.10 9.66
N PRO A 79 -9.78 -4.99 8.66
CA PRO A 79 -8.52 -5.44 8.09
C PRO A 79 -7.79 -4.26 7.43
N PRO A 80 -6.47 -4.18 7.50
CA PRO A 80 -5.71 -3.08 6.89
C PRO A 80 -5.71 -3.16 5.37
N VAL A 81 -5.52 -2.02 4.73
CA VAL A 81 -5.36 -1.89 3.27
C VAL A 81 -3.95 -1.44 2.96
N THR A 82 -3.32 -2.05 1.95
CA THR A 82 -2.00 -1.67 1.46
C THR A 82 -2.13 -1.03 0.09
N LEU A 83 -1.69 0.23 0.01
CA LEU A 83 -1.70 1.04 -1.20
C LEU A 83 -0.30 1.07 -1.80
N LEU A 84 -0.24 1.15 -3.13
CA LEU A 84 1.02 1.32 -3.85
C LEU A 84 1.16 2.79 -4.26
N VAL A 85 2.31 3.36 -3.96
CA VAL A 85 2.70 4.73 -4.29
C VAL A 85 4.04 4.72 -4.97
N MET A 86 4.23 5.52 -6.02
CA MET A 86 5.53 5.69 -6.65
C MET A 86 5.87 7.17 -6.86
N ALA A 87 7.15 7.46 -7.10
CA ALA A 87 7.57 8.78 -7.54
C ALA A 87 8.46 8.72 -8.77
N VAL A 88 8.34 9.78 -9.58
CA VAL A 88 9.22 10.14 -10.70
C VAL A 88 9.61 11.59 -10.51
N GLY A 89 10.87 11.84 -10.16
CA GLY A 89 11.33 13.14 -9.69
C GLY A 89 10.54 13.59 -8.46
N ASP A 90 9.85 14.72 -8.58
CA ASP A 90 9.01 15.29 -7.51
C ASP A 90 7.52 14.95 -7.67
N ASN A 91 7.16 14.16 -8.70
CA ASN A 91 5.77 13.74 -8.94
C ASN A 91 5.46 12.46 -8.18
N ILE A 92 4.33 12.43 -7.46
CA ILE A 92 3.85 11.27 -6.71
C ILE A 92 2.61 10.72 -7.42
N ILE A 93 2.62 9.42 -7.71
CA ILE A 93 1.55 8.72 -8.44
C ILE A 93 1.06 7.55 -7.57
N PHE A 94 -0.26 7.34 -7.58
CA PHE A 94 -0.94 6.28 -6.82
C PHE A 94 -1.50 5.23 -7.77
N ASP A 95 -1.46 3.97 -7.34
CA ASP A 95 -1.84 2.80 -8.15
C ASP A 95 -1.29 2.83 -9.60
N PRO A 96 0.05 2.89 -9.75
CA PRO A 96 0.66 3.08 -11.06
C PRO A 96 0.43 1.91 -12.02
N SER A 97 0.31 2.23 -13.30
CA SER A 97 0.32 1.23 -14.37
C SER A 97 1.69 0.54 -14.48
N LYS A 98 1.75 -0.57 -15.21
CA LYS A 98 3.01 -1.28 -15.48
C LYS A 98 4.04 -0.38 -16.17
N GLU A 99 3.59 0.46 -17.10
CA GLU A 99 4.42 1.40 -17.85
C GLU A 99 4.92 2.54 -16.96
N GLU A 100 4.07 3.05 -16.07
CA GLU A 100 4.46 4.08 -15.10
C GLU A 100 5.50 3.53 -14.11
N LEU A 101 5.27 2.33 -13.59
CA LEU A 101 6.20 1.68 -12.67
C LEU A 101 7.57 1.40 -13.32
N ALA A 102 7.62 1.16 -14.63
CA ALA A 102 8.86 0.96 -15.36
C ALA A 102 9.76 2.21 -15.40
N VAL A 103 9.18 3.39 -15.18
CA VAL A 103 9.84 4.71 -15.21
C VAL A 103 10.09 5.25 -13.79
N ALA A 104 9.53 4.60 -12.76
CA ALA A 104 9.58 5.03 -11.37
C ALA A 104 11.00 5.17 -10.81
N ASP A 105 11.28 6.22 -10.03
CA ASP A 105 12.53 6.32 -9.25
C ASP A 105 12.46 5.51 -7.95
N SER A 106 11.26 5.42 -7.40
CA SER A 106 10.96 4.75 -6.13
C SER A 106 9.52 4.27 -6.12
N ALA A 107 9.28 3.13 -5.47
CA ALA A 107 7.94 2.62 -5.19
C ALA A 107 7.85 2.19 -3.71
N LEU A 108 6.73 2.52 -3.07
CA LEU A 108 6.41 2.20 -1.68
C LEU A 108 5.05 1.51 -1.60
N ALA A 109 5.00 0.39 -0.89
CA ALA A 109 3.77 -0.19 -0.38
C ALA A 109 3.50 0.36 1.03
N VAL A 110 2.39 1.06 1.19
CA VAL A 110 1.98 1.72 2.44
C VAL A 110 0.74 1.03 2.98
N SER A 111 0.87 0.35 4.12
CA SER A 111 -0.25 -0.29 4.81
C SER A 111 -0.86 0.66 5.83
N VAL A 112 -2.15 0.91 5.69
CA VAL A 112 -2.95 1.80 6.53
C VAL A 112 -4.03 0.98 7.24
N GLY A 113 -4.31 1.33 8.49
CA GLY A 113 -5.43 0.80 9.25
C GLY A 113 -6.19 1.90 9.98
N GLU A 114 -7.41 1.60 10.39
CA GLU A 114 -8.25 2.52 11.14
C GLU A 114 -7.93 2.45 12.63
N ARG A 115 -7.86 3.61 13.28
CA ARG A 115 -7.80 3.73 14.73
C ARG A 115 -9.13 4.29 15.24
N ASN A 116 -9.82 3.50 16.04
CA ASN A 116 -10.94 4.01 16.85
C ASN A 116 -10.32 4.81 18.01
N ALA A 117 -10.32 6.14 17.91
CA ALA A 117 -10.03 6.98 19.05
C ALA A 117 -11.22 6.88 20.04
N PRO A 118 -10.99 6.65 21.34
CA PRO A 118 -12.03 6.87 22.32
C PRO A 118 -12.44 8.34 22.25
N VAL A 119 -13.75 8.58 22.36
CA VAL A 119 -14.42 9.89 22.19
C VAL A 119 -13.88 10.97 23.16
N ASP A 120 -13.03 10.61 24.13
CA ASP A 120 -12.49 11.50 25.17
C ASP A 120 -11.19 12.24 24.80
N GLU A 121 -10.53 11.92 23.67
CA GLU A 121 -9.32 12.63 23.20
C GLU A 121 -9.51 13.32 21.83
N ALA A 122 -10.75 13.69 21.50
CA ALA A 122 -10.98 14.71 20.48
C ALA A 122 -10.47 16.05 21.05
N SER A 123 -9.24 16.38 20.64
CA SER A 123 -8.56 17.66 20.83
C SER A 123 -9.48 18.85 21.12
N GLU A 124 -9.17 19.56 22.20
CA GLU A 124 -9.68 20.87 22.60
C GLU A 124 -9.40 21.96 21.53
N THR A 125 -10.02 21.85 20.36
CA THR A 125 -10.17 22.94 19.41
C THR A 125 -11.66 23.07 19.13
N MET A 126 -12.31 23.86 19.98
CA MET A 126 -13.69 24.30 19.82
C MET A 126 -13.81 25.16 18.55
N ASP A 127 -14.02 24.53 17.39
CA ASP A 127 -14.60 25.21 16.22
C ASP A 127 -16.12 25.23 16.42
N VAL A 128 -16.68 26.41 16.69
CA VAL A 128 -18.07 26.59 17.14
C VAL A 128 -19.08 26.60 15.96
N ASP A 129 -18.65 26.46 14.70
CA ASP A 129 -19.54 26.58 13.53
C ASP A 129 -19.31 25.50 12.44
N GLY A 130 -19.04 24.24 12.82
CA GLY A 130 -18.92 23.12 11.87
C GLY A 130 -19.69 21.89 12.31
N GLU A 131 -20.45 21.29 11.39
CA GLU A 131 -21.06 19.95 11.56
C GLU A 131 -20.07 18.96 12.22
N PRO A 132 -20.53 18.05 13.10
CA PRO A 132 -19.67 17.08 13.75
C PRO A 132 -19.11 16.10 12.72
N GLN A 133 -17.98 16.45 12.09
CA GLN A 133 -17.29 15.56 11.18
C GLN A 133 -16.63 14.46 12.00
N THR A 134 -17.28 13.30 12.04
CA THR A 134 -16.73 12.03 12.50
C THR A 134 -15.57 11.61 11.59
N GLY A 135 -14.44 12.30 11.69
CA GLY A 135 -13.26 12.04 10.86
C GLY A 135 -12.64 10.69 11.26
N ARG A 136 -12.49 9.80 10.28
CA ARG A 136 -11.81 8.51 10.46
C ARG A 136 -10.34 8.76 10.78
N GLN A 137 -9.85 8.29 11.92
CA GLN A 137 -8.45 8.45 12.26
C GLN A 137 -7.63 7.32 11.62
N LEU A 138 -6.87 7.65 10.58
CA LEU A 138 -5.99 6.72 9.89
C LEU A 138 -4.66 6.55 10.64
N ARG A 139 -4.14 5.32 10.67
CA ARG A 139 -2.85 4.98 11.24
C ARG A 139 -1.98 4.26 10.22
N LEU A 140 -0.75 4.72 10.10
CA LEU A 140 0.30 3.99 9.39
C LEU A 140 0.69 2.71 10.14
N LEU A 141 0.59 1.56 9.48
CA LEU A 141 0.97 0.27 10.06
C LEU A 141 2.33 -0.20 9.57
N SER A 142 2.56 -0.12 8.27
CA SER A 142 3.82 -0.56 7.67
C SER A 142 4.13 0.20 6.39
N VAL A 143 5.42 0.35 6.10
CA VAL A 143 5.91 0.84 4.81
C VAL A 143 6.96 -0.15 4.32
N ARG A 144 6.82 -0.59 3.08
CA ARG A 144 7.79 -1.46 2.41
C ARG A 144 8.22 -0.85 1.10
N THR A 145 9.52 -0.71 0.89
CA THR A 145 10.07 -0.29 -0.39
C THR A 145 9.98 -1.46 -1.38
N ILE A 146 9.53 -1.16 -2.59
CA ILE A 146 9.49 -2.09 -3.72
C ILE A 146 10.52 -1.60 -4.73
N ASP A 147 11.34 -2.49 -5.26
CA ASP A 147 12.28 -2.16 -6.32
C ASP A 147 11.53 -2.08 -7.67
N PRO A 148 11.38 -0.88 -8.27
CA PRO A 148 10.80 -0.77 -9.60
C PRO A 148 11.73 -1.34 -10.68
N PRO A 149 11.19 -1.77 -11.83
CA PRO A 149 11.99 -2.30 -12.95
C PRO A 149 13.11 -1.36 -13.42
N SER A 150 12.91 -0.05 -13.32
CA SER A 150 13.90 0.99 -13.62
C SER A 150 15.21 0.84 -12.85
N ARG A 151 15.19 0.28 -11.62
CA ARG A 151 16.39 0.05 -10.80
C ARG A 151 17.12 -1.25 -11.14
N LEU A 152 16.45 -2.15 -11.86
CA LEU A 152 17.03 -3.42 -12.30
C LEU A 152 17.82 -3.27 -13.61
N THR A 153 17.74 -2.11 -14.28
CA THR A 153 18.56 -1.84 -15.45
C THR A 153 20.00 -1.56 -15.02
N ALA A 154 20.94 -2.40 -15.46
CA ALA A 154 22.35 -2.16 -15.21
C ALA A 154 22.76 -0.80 -15.78
N PRO A 155 23.61 -0.02 -15.07
CA PRO A 155 24.14 1.20 -15.63
C PRO A 155 24.93 0.84 -16.88
N GLY A 156 24.45 1.30 -18.05
CA GLY A 156 25.15 1.09 -19.31
C GLY A 156 26.59 1.60 -19.19
N VAL A 157 27.54 0.87 -19.79
CA VAL A 157 28.93 1.33 -19.85
C VAL A 157 29.00 2.45 -20.88
N PRO A 158 29.44 3.66 -20.50
CA PRO A 158 29.58 4.77 -21.45
C PRO A 158 30.44 4.34 -22.64
N ASN A 159 30.04 4.72 -23.87
CA ASN A 159 30.87 4.44 -25.05
C ASN A 159 32.27 5.08 -24.94
N ALA A 160 32.39 6.17 -24.18
CA ALA A 160 33.65 6.84 -23.87
C ALA A 160 34.64 5.99 -23.03
N VAL A 161 34.16 4.98 -22.30
CA VAL A 161 35.00 3.99 -21.57
C VAL A 161 34.91 2.59 -22.15
N ASN A 162 34.19 2.39 -23.26
CA ASN A 162 34.10 1.10 -23.93
C ASN A 162 35.41 0.77 -24.65
N ALA A 163 36.12 -0.26 -24.18
CA ALA A 163 37.38 -0.76 -24.76
C ALA A 163 37.27 -1.10 -26.26
N ALA A 164 36.08 -1.44 -26.76
CA ALA A 164 35.86 -1.72 -28.19
C ALA A 164 35.80 -0.45 -29.06
N ALA A 165 35.54 0.73 -28.48
CA ALA A 165 35.54 2.01 -29.20
C ALA A 165 36.97 2.57 -29.39
N TRP A 166 37.98 2.00 -28.73
CA TRP A 166 39.38 2.42 -28.81
C TRP A 166 40.05 2.13 -30.17
N GLY A 167 39.37 1.43 -31.08
CA GLY A 167 39.87 1.09 -32.42
C GLY A 167 39.78 2.22 -33.46
N GLN A 168 39.06 3.32 -33.18
CA GLN A 168 39.03 4.50 -34.05
C GLN A 168 39.62 5.71 -33.33
N GLY A 169 40.85 6.07 -33.70
CA GLY A 169 41.72 7.03 -33.00
C GLY A 169 41.19 8.46 -32.88
N GLY A 170 40.43 8.74 -31.82
CA GLY A 170 40.07 10.10 -31.39
C GLY A 170 40.45 10.36 -29.92
N PRO A 171 40.92 11.57 -29.55
CA PRO A 171 41.46 11.88 -28.23
C PRO A 171 40.36 12.19 -27.19
N VAL A 172 39.31 11.38 -27.11
CA VAL A 172 38.13 11.65 -26.25
C VAL A 172 38.20 10.87 -24.91
N ALA A 173 39.11 9.90 -24.78
CA ALA A 173 39.18 8.98 -23.63
C ALA A 173 39.70 9.60 -22.31
N LYS A 174 40.00 10.90 -22.26
CA LYS A 174 40.53 11.59 -21.07
C LYS A 174 39.80 12.87 -20.70
N ASP A 175 38.64 13.15 -21.29
CA ASP A 175 37.87 14.32 -20.88
C ASP A 175 36.95 13.96 -19.70
N PRO A 176 37.24 14.43 -18.46
CA PRO A 176 36.33 14.26 -17.33
C PRO A 176 34.94 14.90 -17.60
N GLY A 177 34.84 15.84 -18.55
CA GLY A 177 33.58 16.43 -18.99
C GLY A 177 32.66 15.46 -19.74
N ALA A 178 33.21 14.47 -20.46
CA ALA A 178 32.40 13.48 -21.17
C ALA A 178 31.69 12.49 -20.23
N ARG A 179 32.26 12.25 -19.03
CA ARG A 179 31.59 11.48 -17.96
C ARG A 179 30.53 12.31 -17.25
N ALA A 180 30.71 13.63 -17.13
CA ALA A 180 29.75 14.54 -16.52
C ALA A 180 28.53 14.80 -17.43
N ALA A 181 28.74 14.94 -18.75
CA ALA A 181 27.69 15.14 -19.73
C ALA A 181 26.68 13.97 -19.84
N GLU A 182 27.08 12.75 -19.45
CA GLU A 182 26.15 11.62 -19.35
C GLU A 182 25.32 11.62 -18.04
N ILE A 183 25.77 12.36 -17.01
CA ILE A 183 25.08 12.53 -15.73
C ILE A 183 24.08 13.70 -15.82
N ASP A 184 24.32 14.67 -16.69
CA ASP A 184 23.40 15.79 -16.89
C ASP A 184 22.05 15.29 -17.42
N ASP A 185 20.97 15.65 -16.73
CA ASP A 185 19.61 15.39 -17.18
C ASP A 185 19.34 16.18 -18.46
N VAL A 186 19.21 15.45 -19.56
CA VAL A 186 18.79 16.02 -20.84
C VAL A 186 17.27 16.03 -20.83
N GLU A 187 16.69 17.23 -20.88
CA GLU A 187 15.24 17.41 -20.91
C GLU A 187 14.60 16.58 -22.04
N GLY A 188 13.62 15.75 -21.70
CA GLY A 188 12.90 14.88 -22.64
C GLY A 188 13.49 13.48 -22.86
N VAL A 189 14.67 13.16 -22.33
CA VAL A 189 15.24 11.80 -22.38
C VAL A 189 15.20 11.17 -20.99
N TRP A 190 14.34 10.16 -20.81
CA TRP A 190 14.32 9.42 -19.56
C TRP A 190 15.61 8.61 -19.38
N LYS A 191 16.18 8.67 -18.17
CA LYS A 191 17.35 7.89 -17.77
C LYS A 191 16.99 7.05 -16.55
N ALA A 192 17.58 5.86 -16.46
CA ALA A 192 17.40 5.01 -15.30
C ALA A 192 17.88 5.73 -14.02
N PRO A 193 17.11 5.67 -12.92
CA PRO A 193 17.43 6.35 -11.68
C PRO A 193 18.78 5.88 -11.14
N ARG A 194 19.68 6.82 -10.84
CA ARG A 194 20.99 6.52 -10.23
C ARG A 194 20.99 6.92 -8.77
N GLY A 195 21.27 5.96 -7.87
CA GLY A 195 21.39 6.20 -6.43
C GLY A 195 20.13 5.92 -5.61
N GLY A 196 20.04 6.54 -4.43
CA GLY A 196 18.93 6.37 -3.49
C GLY A 196 17.85 7.43 -3.65
N THR A 197 16.61 7.10 -3.28
CA THR A 197 15.52 8.09 -3.22
C THR A 197 15.74 9.05 -2.06
N LYS A 198 15.45 10.34 -2.25
CA LYS A 198 15.53 11.34 -1.18
C LYS A 198 14.54 10.99 -0.08
N VAL A 199 14.98 11.01 1.19
CA VAL A 199 14.11 10.74 2.35
C VAL A 199 12.90 11.67 2.41
N ALA A 200 13.07 12.92 1.97
CA ALA A 200 11.98 13.90 1.87
C ALA A 200 10.85 13.43 0.93
N ILE A 201 11.18 12.79 -0.19
CA ILE A 201 10.18 12.27 -1.14
C ILE A 201 9.43 11.09 -0.52
N LEU A 202 10.13 10.19 0.18
CA LEU A 202 9.48 9.08 0.89
C LEU A 202 8.51 9.59 1.97
N GLY A 203 8.91 10.63 2.71
CA GLY A 203 8.04 11.29 3.68
C GLY A 203 6.82 11.93 3.02
N ALA A 204 7.00 12.62 1.90
CA ALA A 204 5.92 13.24 1.14
C ALA A 204 4.91 12.20 0.61
N MET A 205 5.38 11.04 0.14
CA MET A 205 4.49 9.93 -0.28
C MET A 205 3.60 9.47 0.87
N VAL A 206 4.19 9.17 2.03
CA VAL A 206 3.45 8.67 3.20
C VAL A 206 2.48 9.74 3.72
N GLN A 207 2.91 11.01 3.74
CA GLN A 207 2.05 12.12 4.15
C GLN A 207 0.85 12.27 3.21
N LYS A 208 1.05 12.18 1.89
CA LYS A 208 -0.03 12.25 0.90
C LYS A 208 -1.03 11.09 0.98
N VAL A 209 -0.59 9.92 1.46
CA VAL A 209 -1.49 8.79 1.74
C VAL A 209 -2.37 9.07 2.97
N LEU A 210 -1.80 9.67 4.01
CA LEU A 210 -2.42 9.82 5.33
C LEU A 210 -3.10 11.18 5.57
N GLU A 211 -3.02 12.12 4.62
CA GLU A 211 -3.68 13.42 4.76
C GLU A 211 -5.20 13.27 4.83
N LYS A 212 -5.87 14.18 5.54
CA LYS A 212 -7.34 14.20 5.61
C LYS A 212 -7.91 14.48 4.22
N GLY A 213 -8.86 13.67 3.76
CA GLY A 213 -9.34 13.65 2.38
C GLY A 213 -8.31 13.10 1.39
N GLY A 214 -7.26 12.43 1.87
CA GLY A 214 -6.28 11.75 1.06
C GLY A 214 -6.80 10.40 0.53
N ILE A 215 -5.95 9.73 -0.23
CA ILE A 215 -6.35 8.54 -0.99
C ILE A 215 -6.69 7.35 -0.09
N ALA A 216 -6.05 7.23 1.07
CA ALA A 216 -6.42 6.16 2.00
C ALA A 216 -7.84 6.33 2.55
N GLU A 217 -8.29 7.56 2.79
CA GLU A 217 -9.66 7.84 3.23
C GLU A 217 -10.65 7.56 2.08
N GLU A 218 -10.36 8.05 0.88
CA GLU A 218 -11.18 7.81 -0.32
C GLU A 218 -11.37 6.32 -0.62
N VAL A 219 -10.29 5.53 -0.56
CA VAL A 219 -10.35 4.09 -0.81
C VAL A 219 -11.17 3.38 0.27
N LEU A 220 -10.99 3.74 1.54
CA LEU A 220 -11.72 3.13 2.65
C LEU A 220 -13.22 3.49 2.63
N ASP A 221 -13.56 4.73 2.28
CA ASP A 221 -14.95 5.16 2.08
C ASP A 221 -15.58 4.47 0.86
N GLY A 222 -14.81 4.27 -0.22
CA GLY A 222 -15.24 3.50 -1.38
C GLY A 222 -15.51 2.03 -1.03
N LEU A 223 -14.68 1.42 -0.19
CA LEU A 223 -14.89 0.06 0.31
C LEU A 223 -16.14 -0.06 1.19
N ASP A 224 -16.47 0.99 1.95
CA ASP A 224 -17.68 1.02 2.78
C ASP A 224 -18.97 1.12 1.99
N ALA A 225 -18.92 1.71 0.81
CA ALA A 225 -20.06 1.77 -0.10
C ALA A 225 -20.38 0.40 -0.75
N VAL A 226 -19.49 -0.59 -0.64
CA VAL A 226 -19.70 -1.92 -1.20
C VAL A 226 -20.66 -2.72 -0.32
N ASP A 227 -21.79 -3.15 -0.88
CA ASP A 227 -22.72 -4.02 -0.19
C ASP A 227 -22.13 -5.44 -0.03
N LEU A 228 -22.01 -5.87 1.22
CA LEU A 228 -21.44 -7.14 1.63
C LEU A 228 -22.54 -8.07 2.15
N GLY A 229 -23.51 -8.42 1.30
CA GLY A 229 -24.38 -9.61 1.42
C GLY A 229 -25.05 -9.91 2.76
#